data_AF-A0A520K662-F1
#
_entry.id   AF-A0A520K662-F1
#
_cell.length_a   1.000
_cell.length_b   1.000
_cell.length_c   1.000
_cell.angle_alpha   90.00
_cell.angle_beta   90.00
_cell.angle_gamma   90.00
#
_symmetry.space_group_name_H-M   'P 1'
#
loop_
_entity.id
_entity.type
_entity.pdbx_description
1 polymer ?
#
loop_
_entity_poly.entity_id
_entity_poly.type
_entity_poly.pdbx_seq_one_letter_code
_entity_poly.pdbx_strand_id
1 'polypeptide(L)'
;MLVLVVDANRVFSTLLSKGGAFDVFLASKLLKRFEFIALEYLFQEIGMHFDELVERSKLSSEELTKVFRFVKEEIEFIPFEEFKEYAGEAEEIAPHVKDLQYFALALASECGIWSDDKAFKKQSRVKVYSTEELLKLLSKATP
;
A
#
# COMPACT_ATOMS: atom_id res chain seq x y z
N MET A 1 -1.99 -14.19 9.27
CA MET A 1 -1.57 -12.83 8.88
C MET A 1 -2.57 -12.30 7.88
N LEU A 2 -2.80 -11.00 7.82
CA LEU A 2 -3.69 -10.38 6.85
C LEU A 2 -2.85 -9.80 5.71
N VAL A 3 -3.06 -10.28 4.48
CA VAL A 3 -2.39 -9.77 3.28
C VAL A 3 -3.15 -8.54 2.78
N LEU A 4 -2.42 -7.52 2.36
CA LEU A 4 -2.98 -6.25 1.89
C LEU A 4 -2.25 -5.73 0.65
N VAL A 5 -3.02 -5.40 -0.39
CA VAL A 5 -2.53 -4.57 -1.49
C VAL A 5 -2.33 -3.14 -0.99
N VAL A 6 -1.13 -2.60 -1.17
CA VAL A 6 -0.78 -1.24 -0.74
C VAL A 6 -1.02 -0.25 -1.88
N ASP A 7 -1.89 0.73 -1.63
CA ASP A 7 -2.03 1.90 -2.51
C ASP A 7 -0.73 2.72 -2.51
N ALA A 8 -0.24 3.12 -3.69
CA ALA A 8 0.93 3.96 -3.88
C ALA A 8 0.96 5.16 -2.93
N ASN A 9 -0.18 5.81 -2.72
CA ASN A 9 -0.29 6.99 -1.86
C ASN A 9 0.10 6.69 -0.40
N ARG A 10 -0.03 5.45 0.06
CA ARG A 10 0.42 5.03 1.41
C ARG A 10 1.95 5.00 1.49
N VAL A 11 2.61 4.55 0.42
CA VAL A 11 4.06 4.55 0.31
C VAL A 11 4.57 5.98 0.18
N PHE A 12 4.04 6.79 -0.74
CA PHE A 12 4.44 8.20 -0.89
C PHE A 12 4.22 9.01 0.40
N SER A 13 3.08 8.84 1.08
CA SER A 13 2.81 9.49 2.37
C SER A 13 3.84 9.10 3.44
N THR A 14 4.24 7.83 3.49
CA THR A 14 5.29 7.33 4.38
C THR A 14 6.63 8.02 4.11
N LEU A 15 7.01 8.12 2.83
CA LEU A 15 8.28 8.73 2.40
C LEU A 15 8.30 10.26 2.61
N LEU A 16 7.16 10.93 2.54
CA LEU A 16 7.08 12.38 2.72
C LEU A 16 7.19 12.82 4.19
N SER A 17 6.68 12.05 5.16
CA SER A 17 6.63 12.55 6.54
C SER A 17 6.63 11.53 7.68
N LYS A 18 6.85 10.22 7.46
CA LYS A 18 6.74 9.18 8.51
C LYS A 18 5.46 9.31 9.37
N GLY A 19 4.30 9.49 8.73
CA GLY A 19 3.01 9.60 9.42
C GLY A 19 2.41 8.25 9.80
N GLY A 20 1.09 8.20 10.05
CA GLY A 20 0.40 6.96 10.45
C GLY A 20 0.59 5.77 9.49
N ALA A 21 0.87 6.01 8.21
CA ALA A 21 1.21 4.93 7.28
C ALA A 21 2.56 4.27 7.62
N PHE A 22 3.55 5.05 8.03
CA PHE A 22 4.81 4.53 8.54
C PHE A 22 4.59 3.70 9.81
N ASP A 23 3.72 4.17 10.72
CA ASP A 23 3.39 3.43 11.94
C ASP A 23 2.76 2.07 11.65
N VAL A 24 1.93 1.96 10.59
CA VAL A 24 1.38 0.67 10.13
C VAL A 24 2.48 -0.27 9.67
N PHE A 25 3.41 0.19 8.82
CA PHE A 25 4.55 -0.63 8.38
C PHE A 25 5.42 -1.07 9.56
N LEU A 26 5.77 -0.13 10.45
CA LEU A 26 6.62 -0.40 11.62
C LEU A 26 5.95 -1.40 12.58
N ALA A 27 4.69 -1.18 12.91
CA ALA A 27 3.94 -2.08 13.78
C ALA A 27 3.75 -3.46 13.13
N SER A 28 3.54 -3.52 11.81
CA SER A 28 3.46 -4.80 11.11
C SER A 28 4.75 -5.59 11.23
N LYS A 29 5.92 -4.97 11.01
CA LYS A 29 7.22 -5.64 11.16
C LYS A 29 7.44 -6.21 12.55
N LEU A 30 7.05 -5.44 13.57
CA LEU A 30 7.22 -5.83 14.98
C LEU A 30 6.25 -6.93 15.41
N LEU A 31 4.98 -6.83 14.99
CA LEU A 31 3.90 -7.71 15.45
C LEU A 31 3.61 -8.87 14.50
N LYS A 32 4.19 -8.86 13.29
CA LYS A 32 3.96 -9.84 12.20
C LYS A 32 2.47 -10.07 11.94
N ARG A 33 1.73 -8.97 11.77
CA ARG A 33 0.26 -8.98 11.62
C ARG A 33 -0.17 -8.87 10.17
N PHE A 34 0.54 -8.07 9.38
CA PHE A 34 0.23 -7.81 7.98
C PHE A 34 1.38 -8.22 7.06
N GLU A 35 1.01 -8.70 5.89
CA GLU A 35 1.91 -8.87 4.74
C GLU A 35 1.43 -7.90 3.67
N PHE A 36 2.38 -7.24 3.01
CA PHE A 36 2.07 -6.19 2.05
C PHE A 36 2.51 -6.59 0.67
N ILE A 37 1.59 -6.47 -0.28
CA ILE A 37 1.86 -6.64 -1.71
C ILE A 37 1.57 -5.33 -2.44
N ALA A 38 2.28 -5.06 -3.52
CA ALA A 38 2.02 -3.91 -4.37
C ALA A 38 2.33 -4.21 -5.83
N LEU A 39 1.91 -3.31 -6.71
CA LEU A 39 2.13 -3.38 -8.14
C LEU A 39 3.62 -3.15 -8.42
N GLU A 40 4.24 -3.96 -9.29
CA GLU A 40 5.68 -3.81 -9.62
C GLU A 40 6.04 -2.39 -10.09
N TYR A 41 5.15 -1.76 -10.87
CA TYR A 41 5.39 -0.40 -11.36
C TYR A 41 5.50 0.63 -10.23
N LEU A 42 4.94 0.39 -9.04
CA LEU A 42 5.05 1.33 -7.91
C LEU A 42 6.51 1.57 -7.54
N PHE A 43 7.33 0.53 -7.58
CA PHE A 43 8.75 0.67 -7.31
C PHE A 43 9.44 1.56 -8.36
N GLN A 44 9.07 1.40 -9.62
CA GLN A 44 9.59 2.23 -10.72
C GLN A 44 9.13 3.69 -10.57
N GLU A 45 7.86 3.91 -10.23
CA GLU A 45 7.27 5.22 -9.98
C GLU A 45 8.01 5.97 -8.86
N ILE A 46 8.25 5.32 -7.72
CA ILE A 46 9.02 5.92 -6.63
C ILE A 46 10.44 6.29 -7.08
N GLY A 47 11.08 5.46 -7.90
CA GLY A 47 12.39 5.75 -8.47
C GLY A 47 12.39 6.98 -9.37
N MET A 48 11.41 7.11 -10.26
CA MET A 48 11.27 8.28 -11.15
C MET A 48 11.00 9.57 -10.39
N HIS A 49 10.30 9.50 -9.26
CA HIS A 49 9.94 10.64 -8.43
C HIS A 49 10.87 10.82 -7.22
N PHE A 50 12.02 10.15 -7.16
CA PHE A 50 12.85 10.15 -5.96
C PHE A 50 13.47 11.52 -5.66
N ASP A 51 13.92 12.25 -6.69
CA ASP A 51 14.46 13.61 -6.51
C ASP A 51 13.38 14.58 -6.02
N GLU A 52 12.16 14.49 -6.57
CA GLU A 52 11.01 15.26 -6.10
C GLU A 52 10.64 14.92 -4.65
N LEU A 53 10.74 13.63 -4.28
CA LEU A 53 10.56 13.18 -2.91
C LEU A 53 11.60 13.78 -1.97
N VAL A 54 12.87 13.88 -2.38
CA VAL A 54 13.92 14.53 -1.58
C VAL A 54 13.59 16.00 -1.33
N GLU A 55 13.10 16.73 -2.33
CA GLU A 55 12.74 18.14 -2.21
C GLU A 55 11.50 18.39 -1.34
N ARG A 56 10.50 17.49 -1.43
CA ARG A 56 9.21 17.66 -0.77
C ARG A 56 9.13 16.99 0.60
N SER A 57 10.00 16.03 0.88
CA SER A 57 9.97 15.29 2.14
C SER A 57 10.35 16.18 3.31
N LYS A 58 9.72 15.95 4.45
CA LYS A 58 10.09 16.55 5.74
C LYS A 58 11.26 15.82 6.40
N LEU A 59 11.74 14.75 5.77
CA LEU A 59 12.86 13.94 6.25
C LEU A 59 14.17 14.44 5.68
N SER A 60 15.26 14.26 6.43
CA SER A 60 16.59 14.39 5.83
C SER A 60 16.80 13.36 4.72
N SER A 61 17.65 13.63 3.73
CA SER A 61 17.93 12.70 2.62
C SER A 61 18.42 11.32 3.11
N GLU A 62 19.21 11.30 4.19
CA GLU A 62 19.66 10.07 4.83
C GLU A 62 18.49 9.29 5.45
N GLU A 63 17.58 9.97 6.16
CA GLU A 63 16.39 9.33 6.72
C GLU A 63 15.42 8.85 5.65
N LEU A 64 15.19 9.64 4.60
CA LEU A 64 14.35 9.25 3.47
C LEU A 64 14.87 7.96 2.83
N THR A 65 16.19 7.88 2.62
CA THR A 65 16.84 6.67 2.09
C THR A 65 16.62 5.46 3.01
N LYS A 66 16.73 5.64 4.34
CA LYS A 66 16.47 4.58 5.32
C LYS A 66 15.01 4.12 5.30
N VAL A 67 14.07 5.06 5.26
CA VAL A 67 12.62 4.75 5.20
C VAL A 67 12.28 4.05 3.89
N PHE A 68 12.82 4.52 2.78
CA PHE A 68 12.60 3.90 1.47
C PHE A 68 13.07 2.45 1.45
N ARG A 69 14.29 2.19 1.93
CA ARG A 69 14.80 0.81 2.03
C ARG A 69 13.91 -0.05 2.92
N PHE A 70 13.53 0.47 4.09
CA PHE A 70 12.64 -0.22 5.01
C PHE A 70 11.29 -0.57 4.36
N VAL A 71 10.59 0.40 3.77
CA VAL A 71 9.28 0.16 3.13
C VAL A 71 9.41 -0.82 1.97
N LYS A 72 10.48 -0.70 1.17
CA LYS A 72 10.74 -1.63 0.07
C LYS A 72 10.91 -3.07 0.56
N GLU A 73 11.60 -3.28 1.68
CA GLU A 73 11.80 -4.62 2.26
C GLU A 73 10.51 -5.23 2.85
N GLU A 74 9.54 -4.39 3.23
CA GLU A 74 8.26 -4.86 3.79
C GLU A 74 7.20 -5.18 2.71
N ILE A 75 7.44 -4.82 1.44
CA ILE A 75 6.47 -4.97 0.34
C ILE A 75 6.99 -5.99 -0.67
N GLU A 76 6.15 -6.96 -0.98
CA GLU A 76 6.34 -7.83 -2.15
C GLU A 76 5.73 -7.18 -3.39
N PHE A 77 6.52 -7.06 -4.45
CA PHE A 77 6.11 -6.40 -5.70
C PHE A 77 5.70 -7.45 -6.72
N ILE A 78 4.46 -7.38 -7.19
CA ILE A 78 3.85 -8.35 -8.09
C ILE A 78 3.73 -7.76 -9.51
N PRO A 79 4.29 -8.42 -10.53
CA PRO A 79 4.13 -8.05 -11.94
C PRO A 79 2.68 -8.15 -12.43
N PHE A 80 2.24 -7.24 -13.29
CA PHE A 80 0.87 -7.22 -13.82
C PHE A 80 0.49 -8.51 -14.54
N GLU A 81 1.47 -9.15 -15.19
CA GLU A 81 1.32 -10.40 -15.93
C GLU A 81 0.77 -11.55 -15.07
N GLU A 82 0.98 -11.52 -13.75
CA GLU A 82 0.54 -12.56 -12.81
C GLU A 82 -0.94 -12.46 -12.42
N PHE A 83 -1.58 -11.31 -12.65
CA PHE A 83 -2.97 -11.08 -12.23
C PHE A 83 -3.83 -10.37 -13.29
N LYS A 84 -3.33 -10.25 -14.52
CA LYS A 84 -4.02 -9.54 -15.62
C LYS A 84 -5.40 -10.13 -15.97
N GLU A 85 -5.66 -11.41 -15.75
CA GLU A 85 -6.98 -12.01 -15.99
C GLU A 85 -8.09 -11.40 -15.12
N TYR A 86 -7.75 -10.82 -13.97
CA TYR A 86 -8.71 -10.18 -13.06
C TYR A 86 -9.03 -8.73 -13.46
N ALA A 87 -8.39 -8.19 -14.51
CA ALA A 87 -8.62 -6.82 -14.97
C ALA A 87 -10.09 -6.55 -15.34
N GLY A 88 -10.79 -7.52 -15.93
CA GLY A 88 -12.20 -7.39 -16.30
C GLY A 88 -13.12 -7.27 -15.09
N GLU A 89 -12.94 -8.13 -14.07
CA GLU A 89 -13.72 -8.03 -12.82
C GLU A 89 -13.36 -6.76 -12.05
N ALA A 90 -12.10 -6.35 -12.07
CA ALA A 90 -11.65 -5.13 -11.43
C ALA A 90 -12.27 -3.87 -12.06
N GLU A 91 -12.51 -3.84 -13.37
CA GLU A 91 -13.13 -2.71 -14.06
C GLU A 91 -14.55 -2.41 -13.55
N GLU A 92 -15.29 -3.43 -13.10
CA GLU A 92 -16.65 -3.28 -12.58
C GLU A 92 -16.70 -2.62 -11.19
N ILE A 93 -15.61 -2.73 -10.42
CA ILE A 93 -15.57 -2.32 -9.01
C ILE A 93 -14.61 -1.17 -8.72
N ALA A 94 -13.60 -0.97 -9.56
CA ALA A 94 -12.62 0.10 -9.40
C ALA A 94 -13.28 1.46 -9.62
N PRO A 95 -13.02 2.46 -8.77
CA PRO A 95 -13.62 3.78 -8.92
C PRO A 95 -13.09 4.55 -10.14
N HIS A 96 -11.86 4.26 -10.59
CA HIS A 96 -11.25 4.84 -11.78
C HIS A 96 -10.31 3.83 -12.47
N VAL A 97 -10.03 4.06 -13.75
CA VAL A 97 -9.13 3.21 -14.57
C VAL A 97 -7.73 3.06 -13.96
N LYS A 98 -7.18 4.12 -13.37
CA LYS A 98 -5.87 4.07 -12.70
C LYS A 98 -5.85 3.17 -11.45
N ASP A 99 -7.02 2.93 -10.86
CA ASP A 99 -7.14 2.14 -9.63
C ASP A 99 -7.33 0.65 -9.95
N LEU A 100 -7.64 0.32 -11.21
CA LEU A 100 -7.98 -1.02 -11.69
C LEU A 100 -6.97 -2.08 -11.26
N GLN A 101 -5.67 -1.82 -11.42
CA GLN A 101 -4.65 -2.81 -11.10
C GLN A 101 -4.59 -3.16 -9.60
N TYR A 102 -4.89 -2.22 -8.69
CA TYR A 102 -4.96 -2.53 -7.26
C TYR A 102 -6.12 -3.48 -6.95
N PHE A 103 -7.26 -3.28 -7.60
CA PHE A 103 -8.43 -4.15 -7.45
C PHE A 103 -8.19 -5.52 -8.08
N ALA A 104 -7.57 -5.57 -9.26
CA ALA A 104 -7.21 -6.83 -9.93
C ALA A 104 -6.26 -7.65 -9.08
N LEU A 105 -5.22 -7.03 -8.51
CA LEU A 105 -4.29 -7.72 -7.61
C LEU A 105 -4.99 -8.20 -6.34
N ALA A 106 -5.87 -7.38 -5.74
CA ALA A 106 -6.60 -7.78 -4.54
C ALA A 106 -7.56 -8.96 -4.79
N LEU A 107 -8.20 -9.00 -5.97
CA LEU A 107 -9.03 -10.13 -6.41
C LEU A 107 -8.20 -11.39 -6.62
N ALA A 108 -7.07 -11.28 -7.32
CA ALA A 108 -6.17 -12.40 -7.61
C ALA A 108 -5.58 -13.02 -6.34
N SER A 109 -5.21 -12.18 -5.37
CA SER A 109 -4.62 -12.60 -4.10
C SER A 109 -5.68 -12.83 -3.00
N GLU A 110 -6.96 -12.73 -3.31
CA GLU A 110 -8.09 -12.88 -2.38
C GLU A 110 -7.92 -12.07 -1.07
N CYS A 111 -7.42 -10.85 -1.19
CA CYS A 111 -6.99 -10.04 -0.03
C CYS A 111 -7.62 -8.64 0.00
N GLY A 112 -7.30 -7.86 1.04
CA GLY A 112 -7.81 -6.50 1.18
C GLY A 112 -6.93 -5.47 0.49
N ILE A 113 -7.45 -4.25 0.31
CA ILE A 113 -6.66 -3.09 -0.10
C ILE A 113 -6.46 -2.17 1.10
N TRP A 114 -5.24 -1.69 1.30
CA TRP A 114 -4.95 -0.59 2.20
C TRP A 114 -4.92 0.73 1.42
N SER A 115 -5.97 1.54 1.61
CA SER A 115 -6.06 2.90 1.06
C SER A 115 -6.90 3.80 1.96
N ASP A 116 -6.54 5.08 2.02
CA ASP A 116 -7.37 6.12 2.64
C ASP A 116 -8.32 6.81 1.64
N ASP A 117 -8.28 6.43 0.34
CA ASP A 117 -9.24 6.95 -0.63
C ASP A 117 -10.63 6.37 -0.36
N LYS A 118 -11.56 7.26 0.00
CA LYS A 118 -12.95 6.89 0.29
C LYS A 118 -13.66 6.32 -0.93
N ALA A 119 -13.21 6.63 -2.16
CA ALA A 119 -13.78 6.07 -3.37
C ALA A 119 -13.60 4.54 -3.44
N PHE A 120 -12.51 4.00 -2.90
CA PHE A 120 -12.24 2.55 -2.90
C PHE A 120 -13.28 1.78 -2.06
N LYS A 121 -13.90 2.45 -1.08
CA LYS A 121 -14.96 1.89 -0.21
C LYS A 121 -16.36 1.94 -0.82
N LYS A 122 -16.54 2.45 -2.05
CA LYS A 122 -17.85 2.51 -2.71
C LYS A 122 -18.34 1.16 -3.25
N GLN A 123 -17.43 0.19 -3.35
CA GLN A 123 -17.71 -1.20 -3.70
C GLN A 123 -17.62 -2.11 -2.46
N SER A 124 -18.17 -3.33 -2.54
CA SER A 124 -18.18 -4.30 -1.44
C SER A 124 -17.46 -5.63 -1.74
N ARG A 125 -16.98 -5.81 -2.98
CA ARG A 125 -16.32 -7.03 -3.45
C ARG A 125 -14.96 -7.24 -2.81
N VAL A 126 -14.18 -6.17 -2.64
CA VAL A 126 -12.85 -6.17 -2.03
C VAL A 126 -12.90 -5.38 -0.73
N LYS A 127 -12.36 -5.95 0.35
CA LYS A 127 -12.31 -5.26 1.64
C LYS A 127 -11.26 -4.16 1.61
N VAL A 128 -11.64 -2.94 1.99
CA VAL A 128 -10.72 -1.80 2.03
C VAL A 128 -10.51 -1.33 3.47
N TYR A 129 -9.26 -1.17 3.86
CA TYR A 129 -8.83 -0.71 5.17
C TYR A 129 -8.19 0.66 5.06
N SER A 130 -8.62 1.60 5.89
CA SER A 130 -7.88 2.85 6.10
C SER A 130 -6.71 2.63 7.06
N THR A 131 -5.77 3.56 7.02
CA THR A 131 -4.63 3.62 7.96
C THR A 131 -5.10 3.60 9.42
N GLU A 132 -6.15 4.35 9.73
CA GLU A 132 -6.76 4.38 11.07
C GLU A 132 -7.35 3.01 11.48
N GLU A 133 -8.02 2.32 10.56
CA GLU A 133 -8.58 0.98 10.81
C GLU A 133 -7.47 -0.05 11.05
N LEU A 134 -6.39 -0.02 10.27
CA LEU A 134 -5.25 -0.92 10.47
C LEU A 134 -4.56 -0.68 11.82
N LEU A 135 -4.33 0.58 12.20
CA LEU A 135 -3.78 0.91 13.53
C LEU A 135 -4.69 0.44 14.67
N LYS A 136 -6.02 0.55 14.52
CA LYS A 136 -6.99 0.01 15.49
C LYS A 136 -6.96 -1.52 15.57
N LEU A 137 -6.74 -2.22 14.45
CA LEU A 137 -6.59 -3.67 14.45
C LEU A 137 -5.30 -4.10 15.18
N LEU A 138 -4.24 -3.30 15.08
CA LEU A 138 -2.98 -3.53 15.78
C LEU A 138 -3.08 -3.26 17.30
N SER A 139 -3.88 -2.28 17.73
CA SER A 139 -4.02 -1.95 19.17
C SER A 139 -4.93 -2.91 19.94
N LYS A 140 -6.01 -3.40 19.31
CA LYS A 140 -6.92 -4.42 19.89
C LYS A 140 -6.29 -5.80 20.03
N ALA A 141 -5.09 -5.97 19.48
CA ALA A 141 -4.35 -7.20 19.41
C ALA A 141 -3.36 -7.41 20.57
N THR A 142 -3.31 -6.45 21.50
CA THR A 142 -2.53 -6.52 22.74
C THR A 142 -3.42 -7.16 23.83
N PRO A 143 -3.00 -8.28 24.46
CA PRO A 143 -3.69 -8.84 25.63
C PRO A 143 -3.80 -7.85 26.79
#